data_AF-A0A1I4V9J2-F1
#
_entry.id   AF-A0A1I4V9J2-F1
#
_cell.length_a   1.000
_cell.length_b   1.000
_cell.length_c   1.000
_cell.angle_alpha   90.00
_cell.angle_beta   90.00
_cell.angle_gamma   90.00
#
_symmetry.space_group_name_H-M   'P 1'
#
loop_
_entity.id
_entity.type
_entity.pdbx_description
1 polymer ?
#
loop_
_entity_poly.entity_id
_entity_poly.type
_entity_poly.pdbx_seq_one_letter_code
_entity_poly.pdbx_strand_id
1 'polypeptide(L)'
;MNEHEKNVLVSSGGLANESKDVIWENPHPISLNFKTASEKALASVVTGIVSNSDNTQILWFRDLPFDAILPVKPFKKDFTPEKSFILGKVYFFPYKTPPRSDDFRGSIGNVDMQVSPLSTDPEYVLTGEMNGCSIIITKETADSKSFTAWHFPSPDSYKKVYEQFLEKYKGKIYGEIKYSDYGGTKDGETDGVNYLFYNRSRSLWELSCIPVKRVVKLDPADLKKWNGNWVEKSSVPRKKRDLNFSKPIK
;
A
#
# COMPACT_ATOMS: atom_id res chain seq x y z
N MET A 1 -23.72 34.81 -20.61
CA MET A 1 -23.63 33.51 -21.31
C MET A 1 -22.22 33.02 -21.06
N ASN A 2 -22.09 31.99 -20.22
CA ASN A 2 -20.89 31.71 -19.41
C ASN A 2 -19.80 31.02 -20.21
N GLU A 3 -18.58 31.56 -20.10
CA GLU A 3 -17.33 30.90 -20.41
C GLU A 3 -16.88 30.02 -19.24
N HIS A 4 -16.08 28.99 -19.55
CA HIS A 4 -15.24 28.17 -18.66
C HIS A 4 -15.81 26.81 -18.21
N GLU A 5 -15.99 25.91 -19.18
CA GLU A 5 -15.66 24.49 -18.99
C GLU A 5 -14.15 24.32 -19.15
N LYS A 6 -13.40 24.34 -18.04
CA LYS A 6 -12.01 23.86 -18.04
C LYS A 6 -12.05 22.34 -18.02
N ASN A 7 -11.89 21.75 -19.20
CA ASN A 7 -11.55 20.34 -19.38
C ASN A 7 -10.30 20.01 -18.54
N VAL A 8 -10.50 19.22 -17.49
CA VAL A 8 -9.40 18.53 -16.80
C VAL A 8 -8.91 17.45 -17.77
N LEU A 9 -7.70 17.62 -18.27
CA LEU A 9 -6.99 16.61 -19.06
C LEU A 9 -6.74 15.37 -18.20
N VAL A 10 -7.69 14.43 -18.23
CA VAL A 10 -7.42 13.03 -17.88
C VAL A 10 -6.57 12.48 -19.03
N SER A 11 -5.26 12.39 -18.83
CA SER A 11 -4.40 11.76 -19.83
C SER A 11 -4.72 10.26 -19.87
N SER A 12 -5.54 9.84 -20.83
CA SER A 12 -5.60 8.44 -21.29
C SER A 12 -4.31 8.14 -22.06
N GLY A 13 -3.23 7.96 -21.30
CA GLY A 13 -1.92 7.61 -21.85
C GLY A 13 -1.88 6.15 -22.28
N GLY A 14 -1.98 5.94 -23.60
CA GLY A 14 -1.29 4.94 -24.42
C GLY A 14 -1.15 3.50 -23.92
N LEU A 15 -1.64 2.56 -24.72
CA LEU A 15 -1.24 1.14 -24.71
C LEU A 15 0.28 1.03 -24.99
N ALA A 16 1.09 1.17 -23.94
CA ALA A 16 2.46 0.69 -23.90
C ALA A 16 2.45 -0.67 -23.19
N ASN A 17 3.04 -1.66 -23.84
CA ASN A 17 2.96 -3.09 -23.52
C ASN A 17 3.86 -3.50 -22.32
N GLU A 18 4.03 -2.62 -21.34
CA GLU A 18 4.80 -2.86 -20.13
C GLU A 18 4.03 -2.29 -18.94
N SER A 19 3.52 -3.15 -18.06
CA SER A 19 2.95 -2.69 -16.79
C SER A 19 4.09 -2.03 -15.99
N LYS A 20 4.03 -0.70 -15.88
CA LYS A 20 4.97 0.12 -15.14
C LYS A 20 4.49 0.24 -13.70
N ASP A 21 5.36 -0.04 -12.75
CA ASP A 21 5.08 0.14 -11.32
C ASP A 21 5.04 1.65 -10.98
N VAL A 22 3.86 2.25 -11.06
CA VAL A 22 3.67 3.70 -10.91
C VAL A 22 3.88 4.13 -9.46
N ILE A 23 3.59 3.27 -8.49
CA ILE A 23 3.85 3.53 -7.07
C ILE A 23 5.37 3.61 -6.83
N TRP A 24 6.13 2.68 -7.41
CA TRP A 24 7.59 2.71 -7.35
C TRP A 24 8.18 3.97 -7.99
N GLU A 25 7.67 4.36 -9.14
CA GLU A 25 8.19 5.49 -9.91
C GLU A 25 7.70 6.85 -9.41
N ASN A 26 6.87 6.86 -8.35
CA ASN A 26 6.36 8.10 -7.78
C ASN A 26 7.50 8.96 -7.19
N PRO A 27 7.61 10.25 -7.60
CA PRO A 27 8.73 11.10 -7.22
C PRO A 27 8.63 11.62 -5.77
N HIS A 28 7.42 11.69 -5.21
CA HIS A 28 7.19 12.17 -3.84
C HIS A 28 6.94 11.00 -2.87
N PRO A 29 7.10 11.23 -1.56
CA PRO A 29 6.58 10.31 -0.55
C PRO A 29 5.07 10.10 -0.74
N ILE A 30 4.56 8.95 -0.34
CA ILE A 30 3.14 8.64 -0.40
C ILE A 30 2.65 8.42 1.03
N SER A 31 1.61 9.16 1.44
CA SER A 31 0.87 8.83 2.66
C SER A 31 -0.20 7.79 2.34
N LEU A 32 -0.24 6.73 3.14
CA LEU A 32 -1.29 5.71 3.11
C LEU A 32 -2.33 5.96 4.23
N ASN A 33 -2.37 7.18 4.79
CA ASN A 33 -3.41 7.61 5.72
C ASN A 33 -4.69 7.93 4.95
N PHE A 34 -5.42 6.87 4.56
CA PHE A 34 -6.63 6.99 3.73
C PHE A 34 -7.66 7.95 4.31
N LYS A 35 -7.82 7.95 5.63
CA LYS A 35 -8.76 8.83 6.34
C LYS A 35 -8.41 10.30 6.11
N THR A 36 -7.19 10.71 6.45
CA THR A 36 -6.78 12.12 6.33
C THR A 36 -6.72 12.56 4.86
N ALA A 37 -6.20 11.70 3.98
CA ALA A 37 -6.14 11.98 2.55
C ALA A 37 -7.54 12.19 1.95
N SER A 38 -8.50 11.34 2.31
CA SER A 38 -9.88 11.46 1.82
C SER A 38 -10.64 12.62 2.45
N GLU A 39 -10.41 12.92 3.73
CA GLU A 39 -10.94 14.12 4.38
C GLU A 39 -10.46 15.40 3.68
N LYS A 40 -9.25 15.42 3.13
CA LYS A 40 -8.78 16.56 2.32
C LYS A 40 -9.40 16.58 0.92
N ALA A 41 -9.40 15.45 0.22
CA ALA A 41 -9.66 15.41 -1.21
C ALA A 41 -11.11 15.08 -1.62
N LEU A 42 -11.75 14.13 -0.93
CA LEU A 42 -12.95 13.46 -1.41
C LEU A 42 -14.22 14.00 -0.73
N ALA A 43 -15.34 13.97 -1.46
CA ALA A 43 -16.66 14.34 -0.92
C ALA A 43 -17.15 13.36 0.17
N SER A 44 -16.61 12.14 0.20
CA SER A 44 -16.88 11.12 1.22
C SER A 44 -15.58 10.61 1.82
N VAL A 45 -15.49 10.59 3.15
CA VAL A 45 -14.34 10.04 3.88
C VAL A 45 -14.27 8.52 3.71
N VAL A 46 -13.06 8.01 3.53
CA VAL A 46 -12.77 6.57 3.49
C VAL A 46 -11.65 6.24 4.46
N THR A 47 -11.75 5.11 5.16
CA THR A 47 -10.72 4.62 6.10
C THR A 47 -9.83 3.53 5.49
N GLY A 48 -10.13 3.10 4.27
CA GLY A 48 -9.43 2.07 3.53
C GLY A 48 -9.98 1.91 2.12
N ILE A 49 -9.46 0.93 1.39
CA ILE A 49 -9.90 0.59 0.04
C ILE A 49 -10.74 -0.68 0.09
N VAL A 50 -11.86 -0.71 -0.66
CA VAL A 50 -12.63 -1.95 -0.82
C VAL A 50 -11.93 -2.81 -1.86
N SER A 51 -11.40 -3.95 -1.42
CA SER A 51 -10.65 -4.88 -2.26
C SER A 51 -11.47 -5.31 -3.49
N ASN A 52 -10.87 -5.18 -4.68
CA ASN A 52 -11.44 -5.57 -5.98
C ASN A 52 -12.80 -4.93 -6.36
N SER A 53 -13.20 -3.84 -5.69
CA SER A 53 -14.44 -3.12 -6.01
C SER A 53 -14.17 -1.88 -6.86
N ASP A 54 -13.48 -0.91 -6.26
CA ASP A 54 -13.34 0.43 -6.81
C ASP A 54 -12.00 0.59 -7.52
N ASN A 55 -11.98 1.39 -8.58
CA ASN A 55 -10.71 1.87 -9.13
C ASN A 55 -10.00 2.71 -8.06
N THR A 56 -8.68 2.58 -8.02
CA THR A 56 -7.78 3.33 -7.14
C THR A 56 -6.92 4.26 -7.98
N GLN A 57 -6.47 5.35 -7.37
CA GLN A 57 -5.60 6.34 -8.02
C GLN A 57 -4.50 6.80 -7.06
N ILE A 58 -3.36 7.18 -7.64
CA ILE A 58 -2.41 8.09 -6.98
C ILE A 58 -2.92 9.52 -7.23
N LEU A 59 -2.92 10.33 -6.18
CA LEU A 59 -3.40 11.70 -6.17
C LEU A 59 -2.27 12.62 -5.72
N TRP A 60 -1.85 13.54 -6.60
CA TRP A 60 -0.84 14.55 -6.31
C TRP A 60 -1.51 15.81 -5.77
N PHE A 61 -1.06 16.25 -4.60
CA PHE A 61 -1.57 17.45 -3.95
C PHE A 61 -0.77 18.69 -4.38
N ARG A 62 -1.45 19.80 -4.65
CA ARG A 62 -0.80 21.08 -5.02
C ARG A 62 -0.10 21.76 -3.84
N ASP A 63 -0.61 21.52 -2.64
CA ASP A 63 -0.26 22.26 -1.43
C ASP A 63 0.44 21.39 -0.37
N LEU A 64 0.75 20.13 -0.70
CA LEU A 64 1.46 19.19 0.17
C LEU A 64 2.70 18.60 -0.55
N PRO A 65 3.79 18.32 0.19
CA PRO A 65 5.04 17.81 -0.39
C PRO A 65 5.03 16.27 -0.59
N PHE A 66 3.87 15.64 -0.52
CA PHE A 66 3.67 14.20 -0.64
C PHE A 66 2.34 13.92 -1.31
N ASP A 67 2.18 12.71 -1.81
CA ASP A 67 0.99 12.26 -2.55
C ASP A 67 0.17 11.28 -1.68
N ALA A 68 -1.01 10.88 -2.16
CA ALA A 68 -1.81 9.84 -1.52
C ALA A 68 -2.35 8.82 -2.52
N ILE A 69 -2.62 7.62 -2.02
CA ILE A 69 -3.39 6.61 -2.75
C ILE A 69 -4.82 6.60 -2.21
N LEU A 70 -5.81 6.75 -3.09
CA LEU A 70 -7.22 6.83 -2.73
C LEU A 70 -8.09 6.09 -3.75
N PRO A 71 -9.30 5.63 -3.37
CA PRO A 71 -10.29 5.21 -4.35
C PRO A 71 -10.70 6.39 -5.25
N VAL A 72 -11.08 6.08 -6.48
CA VAL A 72 -11.65 7.05 -7.42
C VAL A 72 -13.07 7.37 -6.97
N LYS A 73 -13.25 8.55 -6.37
CA LYS A 73 -14.53 9.08 -5.89
C LYS A 73 -14.65 10.57 -6.23
N PRO A 74 -15.86 11.15 -6.19
CA PRO A 74 -16.03 12.58 -6.36
C PRO A 74 -15.18 13.39 -5.38
N PHE A 75 -14.49 14.41 -5.89
CA PHE A 75 -13.75 15.35 -5.08
C PHE A 75 -14.68 16.32 -4.33
N LYS A 76 -14.18 16.94 -3.26
CA LYS A 76 -14.83 18.11 -2.67
C LYS A 76 -14.91 19.26 -3.69
N LYS A 77 -15.91 20.12 -3.55
CA LYS A 77 -16.17 21.23 -4.48
C LYS A 77 -14.98 22.20 -4.60
N ASP A 78 -14.26 22.39 -3.51
CA ASP A 78 -13.11 23.28 -3.35
C ASP A 78 -11.75 22.58 -3.50
N PHE A 79 -11.75 21.28 -3.80
CA PHE A 79 -10.53 20.52 -4.02
C PHE A 79 -10.24 20.36 -5.51
N THR A 80 -8.99 20.59 -5.90
CA THR A 80 -8.51 20.26 -7.25
C THR A 80 -7.12 19.67 -7.12
N PRO A 81 -6.90 18.41 -7.56
CA PRO A 81 -5.57 17.83 -7.50
C PRO A 81 -4.62 18.55 -8.46
N GLU A 82 -3.32 18.39 -8.24
CA GLU A 82 -2.32 18.75 -9.24
C GLU A 82 -2.43 17.81 -10.43
N LYS A 83 -2.47 16.51 -10.13
CA LYS A 83 -2.53 15.40 -11.07
C LYS A 83 -3.21 14.22 -10.40
N SER A 84 -3.79 13.33 -11.20
CA SER A 84 -4.15 11.98 -10.76
C SER A 84 -3.74 10.94 -11.79
N PHE A 85 -3.56 9.71 -11.34
CA PHE A 85 -3.25 8.55 -12.18
C PHE A 85 -4.02 7.35 -11.66
N ILE A 86 -4.84 6.75 -12.52
CA ILE A 86 -5.68 5.60 -12.15
C ILE A 86 -4.83 4.33 -12.20
N LEU A 87 -4.73 3.63 -11.07
CA LEU A 87 -4.05 2.34 -10.92
C LEU A 87 -4.95 1.15 -11.33
N GLY A 88 -6.24 1.39 -11.54
CA GLY A 88 -7.25 0.34 -11.75
C GLY A 88 -7.75 -0.23 -10.42
N LYS A 89 -8.37 -1.42 -10.47
CA LYS A 89 -8.76 -2.16 -9.26
C LYS A 89 -7.51 -2.65 -8.53
N VAL A 90 -7.59 -2.73 -7.21
CA VAL A 90 -6.51 -3.22 -6.33
C VAL A 90 -7.05 -4.27 -5.38
N TYR A 91 -6.19 -5.20 -4.96
CA TYR A 91 -6.43 -5.94 -3.73
C TYR A 91 -6.08 -5.07 -2.54
N PHE A 92 -6.86 -5.16 -1.47
CA PHE A 92 -6.58 -4.47 -0.22
C PHE A 92 -6.68 -5.43 0.96
N PHE A 93 -5.69 -5.37 1.86
CA PHE A 93 -5.69 -6.11 3.11
C PHE A 93 -5.53 -5.14 4.28
N PRO A 94 -6.52 -5.06 5.18
CA PRO A 94 -6.59 -4.01 6.20
C PRO A 94 -5.62 -4.28 7.35
N TYR A 95 -5.23 -3.24 8.08
CA TYR A 95 -4.66 -3.43 9.42
C TYR A 95 -5.72 -3.99 10.38
N LYS A 96 -5.39 -5.06 11.10
CA LYS A 96 -6.24 -5.66 12.16
C LYS A 96 -5.40 -5.94 13.39
N THR A 97 -5.96 -5.69 14.56
CA THR A 97 -5.32 -5.89 15.86
C THR A 97 -6.40 -6.09 16.94
N PRO A 98 -6.13 -6.85 18.03
CA PRO A 98 -4.92 -7.64 18.30
C PRO A 98 -4.87 -8.96 17.48
N PRO A 99 -3.68 -9.44 17.09
CA PRO A 99 -3.54 -10.74 16.46
C PRO A 99 -3.81 -11.86 17.48
N ARG A 100 -4.45 -12.95 17.04
CA ARG A 100 -4.77 -14.11 17.87
C ARG A 100 -4.32 -15.40 17.20
N SER A 101 -3.68 -16.29 17.95
CA SER A 101 -3.09 -17.53 17.43
C SER A 101 -4.10 -18.62 17.10
N ASP A 102 -5.28 -18.58 17.71
CA ASP A 102 -6.41 -19.47 17.44
C ASP A 102 -7.18 -19.07 16.16
N ASP A 103 -7.03 -17.83 15.70
CA ASP A 103 -7.74 -17.29 14.55
C ASP A 103 -6.93 -16.23 13.78
N PHE A 104 -5.86 -16.67 13.10
CA PHE A 104 -5.05 -15.75 12.28
C PHE A 104 -5.85 -15.08 11.16
N ARG A 105 -6.76 -15.82 10.48
CA ARG A 105 -7.54 -15.28 9.36
C ARG A 105 -8.53 -14.19 9.78
N GLY A 106 -9.15 -14.32 10.95
CA GLY A 106 -10.06 -13.30 11.47
C GLY A 106 -9.33 -12.12 12.09
N SER A 107 -8.20 -12.36 12.79
CA SER A 107 -7.52 -11.36 13.61
C SER A 107 -6.36 -10.61 12.94
N ILE A 108 -5.80 -11.13 11.84
CA ILE A 108 -4.71 -10.50 11.08
C ILE A 108 -5.25 -10.04 9.74
N GLY A 109 -4.83 -8.85 9.28
CA GLY A 109 -5.13 -8.35 7.95
C GLY A 109 -4.69 -9.32 6.87
N ASN A 110 -5.57 -9.71 5.95
CA ASN A 110 -5.19 -10.62 4.87
C ASN A 110 -6.05 -10.44 3.62
N VAL A 111 -5.49 -10.86 2.49
CA VAL A 111 -6.18 -10.99 1.20
C VAL A 111 -5.59 -12.14 0.39
N ASP A 112 -6.46 -12.88 -0.30
CA ASP A 112 -6.08 -14.00 -1.18
C ASP A 112 -6.08 -13.57 -2.63
N MET A 113 -5.09 -14.07 -3.38
CA MET A 113 -4.78 -13.61 -4.74
C MET A 113 -4.23 -14.76 -5.56
N GLN A 114 -4.33 -14.66 -6.89
CA GLN A 114 -3.78 -15.66 -7.78
C GLN A 114 -2.26 -15.47 -7.94
N VAL A 115 -1.51 -16.57 -7.94
CA VAL A 115 -0.08 -16.60 -8.26
C VAL A 115 0.17 -16.07 -9.68
N SER A 116 -0.74 -16.37 -10.60
CA SER A 116 -0.74 -15.89 -11.98
C SER A 116 -2.09 -15.23 -12.29
N PRO A 117 -2.27 -13.94 -11.95
CA PRO A 117 -3.50 -13.20 -12.19
C PRO A 117 -3.81 -13.10 -13.69
N LEU A 118 -5.09 -13.09 -14.06
CA LEU A 118 -5.56 -12.79 -15.41
C LEU A 118 -5.39 -11.30 -15.72
N SER A 119 -5.49 -10.90 -16.99
CA SER A 119 -5.39 -9.49 -17.39
C SER A 119 -6.45 -8.57 -16.76
N THR A 120 -7.58 -9.15 -16.35
CA THR A 120 -8.68 -8.44 -15.67
C THR A 120 -8.50 -8.35 -14.16
N ASP A 121 -7.58 -9.14 -13.59
CA ASP A 121 -7.32 -9.13 -12.17
C ASP A 121 -6.45 -7.92 -11.77
N PRO A 122 -6.63 -7.39 -10.55
CA PRO A 122 -5.80 -6.33 -10.00
C PRO A 122 -4.30 -6.62 -10.09
N GLU A 123 -3.51 -5.61 -10.45
CA GLU A 123 -2.03 -5.68 -10.49
C GLU A 123 -1.38 -5.26 -9.18
N TYR A 124 -2.10 -4.52 -8.33
CA TYR A 124 -1.58 -4.02 -7.07
C TYR A 124 -2.28 -4.65 -5.87
N VAL A 125 -1.51 -4.82 -4.81
CA VAL A 125 -1.96 -5.31 -3.50
C VAL A 125 -1.49 -4.33 -2.45
N LEU A 126 -2.44 -3.59 -1.89
CA LEU A 126 -2.15 -2.45 -1.02
C LEU A 126 -2.58 -2.72 0.43
N THR A 127 -1.91 -2.03 1.33
CA THR A 127 -2.27 -1.92 2.74
C THR A 127 -2.20 -0.46 3.18
N GLY A 128 -2.66 -0.14 4.39
CA GLY A 128 -2.46 1.17 5.02
C GLY A 128 -1.02 1.37 5.54
N GLU A 129 -0.78 2.51 6.19
CA GLU A 129 0.52 2.86 6.77
C GLU A 129 1.06 1.75 7.69
N MET A 130 2.30 1.33 7.45
CA MET A 130 2.97 0.29 8.23
C MET A 130 4.08 0.89 9.07
N ASN A 131 3.83 1.05 10.36
CA ASN A 131 4.83 1.38 11.36
C ASN A 131 5.01 0.15 12.26
N GLY A 132 6.23 -0.39 12.34
CA GLY A 132 6.48 -1.58 13.16
C GLY A 132 5.81 -2.87 12.70
N CYS A 133 5.12 -2.89 11.56
CA CYS A 133 4.36 -4.05 11.07
C CYS A 133 5.15 -4.87 10.04
N SER A 134 4.71 -6.10 9.76
CA SER A 134 5.27 -6.95 8.70
C SER A 134 4.26 -7.27 7.59
N ILE A 135 4.72 -7.26 6.34
CA ILE A 135 4.02 -7.95 5.25
C ILE A 135 4.61 -9.34 5.13
N ILE A 136 3.76 -10.36 5.16
CA ILE A 136 4.17 -11.76 5.00
C ILE A 136 3.36 -12.37 3.88
N ILE A 137 4.02 -13.10 2.99
CA ILE A 137 3.40 -13.77 1.84
C ILE A 137 3.44 -15.26 2.11
N THR A 138 2.28 -15.91 2.22
CA THR A 138 2.19 -17.35 2.40
C THR A 138 1.47 -18.04 1.25
N LYS A 139 1.81 -19.30 1.00
CA LYS A 139 1.12 -20.16 0.03
C LYS A 139 0.99 -21.55 0.62
N GLU A 140 -0.23 -22.06 0.72
CA GLU A 140 -0.52 -23.29 1.48
C GLU A 140 0.20 -24.53 0.95
N THR A 141 0.27 -24.67 -0.37
CA THR A 141 0.94 -25.77 -1.06
C THR A 141 1.70 -25.26 -2.28
N ALA A 142 2.72 -25.99 -2.73
CA ALA A 142 3.48 -25.65 -3.93
C ALA A 142 2.60 -25.56 -5.19
N ASP A 143 1.56 -26.41 -5.28
CA ASP A 143 0.64 -26.46 -6.43
C ASP A 143 -0.55 -25.50 -6.33
N SER A 144 -0.70 -24.79 -5.20
CA SER A 144 -1.78 -23.83 -5.05
C SER A 144 -1.71 -22.76 -6.15
N LYS A 145 -2.86 -22.43 -6.73
CA LYS A 145 -2.97 -21.31 -7.68
C LYS A 145 -3.12 -19.97 -6.97
N SER A 146 -3.39 -19.99 -5.66
CA SER A 146 -3.53 -18.79 -4.84
C SER A 146 -2.49 -18.72 -3.73
N PHE A 147 -2.23 -17.50 -3.27
CA PHE A 147 -1.42 -17.18 -2.12
C PHE A 147 -2.09 -16.07 -1.30
N THR A 148 -1.60 -15.85 -0.08
CA THR A 148 -2.15 -14.86 0.85
C THR A 148 -1.09 -13.84 1.21
N ALA A 149 -1.44 -12.56 1.12
CA ALA A 149 -0.68 -11.47 1.72
C ALA A 149 -1.25 -11.16 3.10
N TRP A 150 -0.39 -11.04 4.11
CA TRP A 150 -0.75 -10.78 5.50
C TRP A 150 -0.16 -9.45 5.96
N HIS A 151 -0.94 -8.65 6.67
CA HIS A 151 -0.48 -7.50 7.43
C HIS A 151 -0.38 -7.91 8.89
N PHE A 152 0.78 -8.44 9.30
CA PHE A 152 1.02 -8.81 10.69
C PHE A 152 1.30 -7.55 11.54
N PRO A 153 0.45 -7.22 12.51
CA PRO A 153 0.61 -6.02 13.34
C PRO A 153 1.74 -6.22 14.34
N SER A 154 2.65 -5.23 14.44
CA SER A 154 3.67 -5.11 15.49
C SER A 154 4.29 -6.44 15.98
N PRO A 155 4.99 -7.22 15.13
CA PRO A 155 5.54 -8.53 15.49
C PRO A 155 6.36 -8.52 16.78
N ASP A 156 7.13 -7.46 17.05
CA ASP A 156 7.93 -7.33 18.26
C ASP A 156 7.08 -7.18 19.53
N SER A 157 5.93 -6.49 19.43
CA SER A 157 4.97 -6.35 20.53
C SER A 157 4.12 -7.62 20.73
N TYR A 158 3.87 -8.37 19.65
CA TYR A 158 3.07 -9.61 19.66
C TYR A 158 3.94 -10.85 19.43
N LYS A 159 5.17 -10.85 19.97
CA LYS A 159 6.21 -11.84 19.69
C LYS A 159 5.72 -13.29 19.73
N LYS A 160 5.02 -13.69 20.80
CA LYS A 160 4.52 -15.07 20.95
C LYS A 160 3.54 -15.47 19.84
N VAL A 161 2.63 -14.58 19.47
CA VAL A 161 1.63 -14.84 18.42
C VAL A 161 2.30 -14.86 17.04
N TYR A 162 3.31 -14.01 16.84
CA TYR A 162 4.12 -13.99 15.63
C TYR A 162 4.95 -15.27 15.45
N GLU A 163 5.60 -15.76 16.51
CA GLU A 163 6.32 -17.04 16.50
C GLU A 163 5.38 -18.21 16.16
N GLN A 164 4.17 -18.23 16.72
CA GLN A 164 3.15 -19.22 16.39
C GLN A 164 2.66 -19.11 14.93
N PHE A 165 2.57 -17.90 14.39
CA PHE A 165 2.25 -17.68 12.98
C PHE A 165 3.35 -18.25 12.08
N LEU A 166 4.62 -17.92 12.37
CA LEU A 166 5.76 -18.42 11.62
C LEU A 166 5.84 -19.95 11.68
N GLU A 167 5.60 -20.57 12.84
CA GLU A 167 5.58 -22.03 12.95
C GLU A 167 4.44 -22.65 12.15
N LYS A 168 3.23 -22.07 12.19
CA LYS A 168 2.08 -22.55 11.40
C LYS A 168 2.36 -22.54 9.88
N TYR A 169 3.08 -21.52 9.41
CA TYR A 169 3.41 -21.34 7.99
C TYR A 169 4.86 -21.69 7.66
N LYS A 170 5.52 -22.50 8.49
CA LYS A 170 6.88 -22.96 8.25
C LYS A 170 6.99 -23.70 6.91
N GLY A 171 7.97 -23.33 6.08
CA GLY A 171 8.10 -23.85 4.72
C GLY A 171 7.00 -23.40 3.74
N LYS A 172 6.15 -22.45 4.14
CA LYS A 172 5.06 -21.88 3.33
C LYS A 172 5.17 -20.36 3.16
N ILE A 173 6.23 -19.74 3.65
CA ILE A 173 6.48 -18.29 3.54
C ILE A 173 7.36 -18.02 2.32
N TYR A 174 6.90 -17.19 1.39
CA TYR A 174 7.56 -16.91 0.11
C TYR A 174 8.09 -15.48 0.00
N GLY A 175 7.72 -14.62 0.94
CA GLY A 175 8.14 -13.24 0.99
C GLY A 175 7.85 -12.66 2.35
N GLU A 176 8.74 -11.79 2.82
CA GLU A 176 8.54 -11.03 4.04
C GLU A 176 9.25 -9.68 3.92
N ILE A 177 8.57 -8.63 4.34
CA ILE A 177 9.13 -7.33 4.72
C ILE A 177 8.79 -7.12 6.19
N LYS A 178 9.80 -6.98 7.04
CA LYS A 178 9.65 -6.68 8.47
C LYS A 178 10.15 -5.29 8.81
N TYR A 179 9.85 -4.79 10.01
CA TYR A 179 10.27 -3.44 10.42
C TYR A 179 11.79 -3.24 10.28
N SER A 180 12.63 -4.23 10.59
CA SER A 180 14.09 -4.11 10.37
C SER A 180 14.53 -3.96 8.90
N ASP A 181 13.64 -4.19 7.93
CA ASP A 181 13.93 -3.93 6.52
C ASP A 181 13.77 -2.47 6.12
N TYR A 182 12.89 -1.71 6.80
CA TYR A 182 12.51 -0.34 6.42
C TYR A 182 12.56 0.67 7.56
N GLY A 183 12.62 0.20 8.79
CA GLY A 183 12.81 0.99 9.99
C GLY A 183 14.15 1.70 9.92
N GLY A 184 14.13 3.00 10.16
CA GLY A 184 15.33 3.82 10.22
C GLY A 184 16.18 3.48 11.45
N THR A 185 17.12 4.37 11.76
CA THR A 185 18.01 4.22 12.92
C THR A 185 17.31 4.43 14.27
N LYS A 186 16.07 4.92 14.27
CA LYS A 186 15.26 5.20 15.45
C LYS A 186 13.88 4.58 15.30
N ASP A 187 13.40 3.99 16.37
CA ASP A 187 12.09 3.33 16.40
C ASP A 187 10.95 4.33 16.20
N GLY A 188 9.97 3.94 15.38
CA GLY A 188 8.76 4.71 15.13
C GLY A 188 8.88 5.88 14.15
N GLU A 189 10.09 6.24 13.70
CA GLU A 189 10.30 7.39 12.80
C GLU A 189 9.99 7.08 11.32
N THR A 190 9.89 5.81 10.92
CA THR A 190 9.74 5.42 9.51
C THR A 190 8.55 4.51 9.30
N ASP A 191 7.74 4.83 8.30
CA ASP A 191 6.68 3.95 7.79
C ASP A 191 7.13 3.27 6.50
N GLY A 192 6.61 2.07 6.26
CA GLY A 192 6.73 1.40 4.97
C GLY A 192 5.48 1.61 4.12
N VAL A 193 5.63 2.21 2.94
CA VAL A 193 4.66 2.05 1.84
C VAL A 193 4.96 0.70 1.20
N ASN A 194 4.45 -0.35 1.83
CA ASN A 194 4.68 -1.74 1.43
C ASN A 194 3.49 -2.24 0.61
N TYR A 195 3.77 -2.91 -0.50
CA TYR A 195 2.76 -3.41 -1.41
C TYR A 195 3.30 -4.56 -2.26
N LEU A 196 2.41 -5.23 -2.98
CA LEU A 196 2.80 -6.10 -4.08
C LEU A 196 2.37 -5.49 -5.41
N PHE A 197 3.17 -5.75 -6.43
CA PHE A 197 2.90 -5.40 -7.81
C PHE A 197 3.10 -6.62 -8.71
N TYR A 198 2.14 -6.94 -9.58
CA TYR A 198 2.30 -7.99 -10.56
C TYR A 198 2.92 -7.43 -11.84
N ASN A 199 4.20 -7.74 -12.05
CA ASN A 199 4.90 -7.37 -13.26
C ASN A 199 4.49 -8.31 -14.40
N ARG A 200 3.54 -7.85 -15.23
CA ARG A 200 3.01 -8.59 -16.39
C ARG A 200 4.09 -9.03 -17.37
N SER A 201 5.07 -8.16 -17.64
CA SER A 201 6.15 -8.45 -18.61
C SER A 201 7.04 -9.61 -18.15
N ARG A 202 7.21 -9.76 -16.83
CA ARG A 202 8.00 -10.82 -16.20
C ARG A 202 7.14 -11.97 -15.65
N SER A 203 5.82 -11.83 -15.74
CA SER A 203 4.82 -12.77 -15.21
C SER A 203 5.04 -13.16 -13.75
N LEU A 204 5.46 -12.21 -12.90
CA LEU A 204 5.75 -12.47 -11.48
C LEU A 204 5.24 -11.36 -10.56
N TRP A 205 5.07 -11.71 -9.29
CA TRP A 205 4.78 -10.74 -8.22
C TRP A 205 6.08 -10.18 -7.65
N GLU A 206 6.13 -8.85 -7.52
CA GLU A 206 7.20 -8.09 -6.87
C GLU A 206 6.69 -7.59 -5.51
N LEU A 207 7.41 -7.92 -4.45
CA LEU A 207 7.18 -7.42 -3.09
C LEU A 207 8.02 -6.16 -2.90
N SER A 208 7.35 -5.02 -2.75
CA SER A 208 7.95 -3.69 -2.75
C SER A 208 7.80 -3.00 -1.40
N CYS A 209 8.84 -2.27 -1.01
CA CYS A 209 8.87 -1.40 0.15
C CYS A 209 9.46 -0.04 -0.25
N ILE A 210 8.69 1.03 -0.02
CA ILE A 210 9.16 2.41 -0.12
C ILE A 210 9.12 3.01 1.29
N PRO A 211 10.26 3.11 1.98
CA PRO A 211 10.31 3.75 3.30
C PRO A 211 10.02 5.25 3.21
N VAL A 212 9.17 5.76 4.10
CA VAL A 212 8.86 7.19 4.26
C VAL A 212 9.09 7.61 5.71
N LYS A 213 9.68 8.78 5.91
CA LYS A 213 9.97 9.29 7.25
C LYS A 213 8.76 10.05 7.77
N ARG A 214 8.32 9.76 8.99
CA ARG A 214 7.34 10.57 9.72
C ARG A 214 7.96 11.87 10.19
N VAL A 215 7.23 12.95 10.01
CA VAL A 215 7.64 14.28 10.43
C VAL A 215 6.58 14.87 11.34
N VAL A 216 7.02 15.39 12.48
CA VAL A 216 6.15 16.14 13.39
C VAL A 216 6.14 17.58 12.92
N LYS A 217 4.97 18.06 12.48
CA LYS A 217 4.73 19.48 12.20
C LYS A 217 3.98 20.09 13.38
N LEU A 218 4.48 21.23 13.87
CA LEU A 218 3.87 21.99 14.95
C LEU A 218 3.34 23.35 14.47
N ASP A 219 3.67 23.75 13.26
CA ASP A 219 3.23 25.02 12.69
C ASP A 219 1.71 24.99 12.42
N PRO A 220 0.92 25.95 12.97
CA PRO A 220 -0.53 25.96 12.78
C PRO A 220 -0.99 26.10 11.32
N ALA A 221 -0.22 26.76 10.45
CA ALA A 221 -0.58 26.89 9.04
C ALA A 221 -0.39 25.56 8.29
N ASP A 222 0.63 24.78 8.63
CA ASP A 222 0.79 23.41 8.12
C ASP A 222 -0.30 22.48 8.65
N LEU A 223 -0.61 22.51 9.95
CA LEU A 223 -1.67 21.67 10.55
C LEU A 223 -3.06 21.94 9.95
N LYS A 224 -3.33 23.16 9.47
CA LYS A 224 -4.56 23.48 8.71
C LYS A 224 -4.61 22.82 7.33
N LYS A 225 -3.47 22.58 6.68
CA LYS A 225 -3.39 21.93 5.37
C LYS A 225 -3.51 20.41 5.46
N TRP A 226 -2.97 19.84 6.54
CA TRP A 226 -2.92 18.41 6.80
C TRP A 226 -2.85 18.12 8.30
N ASN A 227 -3.87 17.41 8.79
CA ASN A 227 -4.01 17.07 10.21
C ASN A 227 -3.66 15.59 10.51
N GLY A 228 -2.87 14.96 9.64
CA GLY A 228 -2.35 13.61 9.81
C GLY A 228 -0.83 13.60 9.98
N ASN A 229 -0.23 12.41 9.95
CA ASN A 229 1.22 12.29 9.94
C ASN A 229 1.78 12.92 8.66
N TRP A 230 2.71 13.86 8.80
CA TRP A 230 3.46 14.36 7.66
C TRP A 230 4.52 13.35 7.28
N VAL A 231 4.77 13.20 5.98
CA VAL A 231 5.74 12.25 5.45
C VAL A 231 6.76 12.92 4.54
N GLU A 232 8.02 12.52 4.70
CA GLU A 232 9.15 12.93 3.87
C GLU A 232 9.86 11.69 3.30
N LYS A 233 10.79 11.92 2.37
CA LYS A 233 11.64 10.82 1.86
C LYS A 233 12.49 10.28 3.01
N SER A 234 12.48 8.97 3.18
CA SER A 234 13.39 8.31 4.11
C SER A 234 14.80 8.20 3.51
N SER A 235 15.82 8.21 4.37
CA SER A 235 17.19 7.84 3.99
C SER A 235 17.37 6.33 3.86
N VAL A 236 16.40 5.53 4.35
CA VAL A 236 16.40 4.08 4.17
C VAL A 236 16.10 3.76 2.70
N PRO A 237 16.96 2.98 2.00
CA PRO A 237 16.74 2.66 0.60
C PRO A 237 15.43 1.93 0.35
N ARG A 238 14.80 2.24 -0.79
CA ARG A 238 13.68 1.44 -1.32
C ARG A 238 14.16 0.01 -1.57
N LYS A 239 13.29 -0.97 -1.34
CA LYS A 239 13.59 -2.40 -1.55
C LYS A 239 12.50 -3.04 -2.40
N LYS A 240 12.92 -3.93 -3.30
CA LYS A 240 12.04 -4.73 -4.14
C LYS A 240 12.59 -6.15 -4.19
N ARG A 241 11.71 -7.15 -4.11
CA ARG A 241 12.06 -8.57 -4.19
C ARG A 241 11.05 -9.30 -5.07
N ASP A 242 11.54 -10.07 -6.02
CA ASP A 242 10.69 -10.98 -6.79
C ASP A 242 10.24 -12.16 -5.89
N LEU A 243 8.96 -12.49 -5.95
CA LEU A 243 8.42 -13.65 -5.26
C LEU A 243 8.62 -14.89 -6.12
N ASN A 244 9.33 -15.88 -5.57
CA ASN A 244 9.49 -17.19 -6.20
C ASN A 244 8.63 -18.23 -5.49
N PHE A 245 7.42 -18.47 -6.00
CA PHE A 245 6.47 -19.44 -5.43
C PHE A 245 6.86 -20.92 -5.54
N SER A 246 8.06 -21.23 -6.05
CA SER A 246 8.66 -22.58 -5.98
C SER A 246 9.61 -22.74 -4.80
N LYS A 247 10.04 -21.65 -4.15
CA LYS A 247 11.06 -21.67 -3.10
C LYS A 247 10.68 -20.77 -1.92
N PRO A 248 10.21 -21.34 -0.80
CA PRO A 248 10.01 -20.62 0.45
C PRO A 248 11.32 -19.96 0.93
N ILE A 249 11.22 -18.82 1.61
CA ILE A 249 12.39 -18.00 2.02
C ILE A 249 13.05 -18.46 3.32
N LYS A 250 12.48 -19.43 4.04
CA LYS A 250 13.02 -20.13 5.22
C LYS A 250 12.10 -21.27 5.66
#